data_AF-A0A924J6W1-F1
#
_entry.id   AF-A0A924J6W1-F1
#
_cell.length_a   1.000
_cell.length_b   1.000
_cell.length_c   1.000
_cell.angle_alpha   90.00
_cell.angle_beta   90.00
_cell.angle_gamma   90.00
#
_symmetry.space_group_name_H-M   'P 1'
#
loop_
_entity.id
_entity.type
_entity.pdbx_description
1 polymer ?
#
loop_
_entity_poly.entity_id
_entity_poly.type
_entity_poly.pdbx_seq_one_letter_code
_entity_poly.pdbx_strand_id
1 'polypeptide(L)' 'MRSLSLLLLAAASAMLIGCDERNDVTAPSTGTARVRVVHVAPTASALTVTRSGASLATALAFGSVSPATTYGSSPAGPG' A
#
# COMPACT_ATOMS: atom_id res chain seq x y z
N MET A 1 25.10 -13.91 33.11
CA MET A 1 23.66 -13.68 33.43
C MET A 1 23.21 -12.25 33.13
N ARG A 2 23.95 -11.21 33.55
CA ARG A 2 23.60 -9.79 33.28
C ARG A 2 23.76 -9.35 31.82
N SER A 3 24.75 -9.88 31.08
CA SER A 3 24.93 -9.60 29.63
C SER A 3 23.82 -10.17 28.74
N LEU A 4 23.22 -11.30 29.12
CA LEU A 4 22.16 -11.92 28.34
C LEU A 4 20.83 -11.15 28.50
N SER A 5 20.56 -10.60 29.69
CA SER A 5 19.42 -9.70 29.93
C SER A 5 19.52 -8.39 29.14
N LEU A 6 20.72 -7.84 28.93
CA LEU A 6 20.90 -6.62 28.14
C LEU A 6 20.68 -6.86 26.64
N LEU A 7 21.07 -8.04 26.12
CA LEU A 7 20.84 -8.42 24.73
C LEU A 7 19.35 -8.65 24.43
N LEU A 8 18.60 -9.23 25.39
CA LEU A 8 17.16 -9.43 25.28
C LEU A 8 16.35 -8.12 25.36
N LEU A 9 16.83 -7.13 26.14
CA LEU A 9 16.15 -5.83 26.25
C LEU A 9 16.28 -4.98 24.98
N ALA A 10 17.39 -5.09 24.24
CA ALA A 10 17.60 -4.34 22.99
C ALA A 10 16.71 -4.83 21.83
N ALA A 11 16.35 -6.12 21.80
CA ALA A 11 15.48 -6.67 20.77
C ALA A 11 14.00 -6.26 20.94
N ALA A 12 13.57 -5.99 22.17
CA ALA A 12 12.19 -5.58 22.45
C ALA A 12 11.87 -4.16 21.92
N SER A 13 12.87 -3.27 21.88
CA SER A 13 12.70 -1.88 21.45
C SER A 13 12.41 -1.70 19.95
N ALA A 14 12.75 -2.69 19.11
CA ALA A 14 12.55 -2.61 17.67
C ALA A 14 11.11 -2.95 17.21
N MET A 15 10.27 -3.50 18.10
CA MET A 15 8.88 -3.87 17.78
C MET A 15 7.85 -2.75 17.93
N LEU A 16 8.27 -1.56 18.40
CA LEU A 16 7.37 -0.42 18.60
C LEU A 16 7.28 0.54 17.41
N ILE A 17 7.96 0.27 16.29
CA ILE A 17 7.96 1.11 15.07
C ILE A 17 7.06 0.49 13.98
N GLY A 18 5.96 -0.18 14.38
CA GLY A 18 5.05 -0.87 13.46
C GLY A 18 3.80 -0.08 13.07
N CYS A 19 3.67 1.17 13.50
CA CYS A 19 2.55 2.04 13.15
C CYS A 19 2.94 2.95 11.99
N ASP A 20 3.15 2.37 10.81
CA ASP A 20 3.24 3.16 9.58
C ASP A 20 1.81 3.54 9.17
N GLU A 21 1.54 4.84 9.13
CA GLU A 21 0.30 5.47 8.69
C GLU A 21 -0.05 4.98 7.28
N ARG A 22 -0.82 3.90 7.18
CA ARG A 22 -1.18 3.18 5.94
C ARG A 22 -1.85 4.03 4.85
N ASN A 23 -2.07 5.31 5.12
CA ASN A 23 -2.63 6.31 4.23
C ASN A 23 -1.62 7.45 4.05
N ASP A 24 -0.83 7.36 3.00
CA ASP A 24 0.04 8.43 2.54
C ASP A 24 -0.86 9.55 1.98
N VAL A 25 -1.05 10.61 2.76
CA VAL A 25 -1.81 11.80 2.34
C VAL A 25 -0.93 12.86 1.69
N THR A 26 0.36 12.57 1.49
CA THR A 26 1.30 13.46 0.83
C THR A 26 0.84 13.75 -0.60
N ALA A 27 0.79 15.03 -0.95
CA ALA A 27 0.39 15.47 -2.28
C ALA A 27 1.25 14.77 -3.36
N PRO A 28 0.62 14.32 -4.47
CA PRO A 28 1.37 13.83 -5.62
C PRO A 28 2.25 14.94 -6.21
N SER A 29 3.33 14.55 -6.89
CA SER A 29 4.12 15.51 -7.68
C SER A 29 3.28 16.11 -8.81
N THR A 30 3.65 17.31 -9.26
CA THR A 30 2.96 18.00 -10.35
C THR A 30 2.77 17.09 -11.56
N GLY A 31 1.54 17.05 -12.06
CA GLY A 31 1.17 16.21 -13.21
C GLY A 31 1.01 14.75 -12.87
N THR A 32 1.02 14.33 -11.59
CA THR A 32 0.70 12.96 -11.18
C THR A 32 -0.52 12.90 -10.26
N ALA A 33 -1.16 11.74 -10.20
CA ALA A 33 -2.21 11.41 -9.25
C ALA A 33 -1.79 10.23 -8.37
N ARG A 34 -2.44 10.05 -7.23
CA ARG A 34 -2.34 8.83 -6.41
C ARG A 34 -3.68 8.09 -6.49
N VAL A 35 -3.66 6.80 -6.81
CA VAL A 35 -4.87 5.98 -6.96
C VAL A 35 -4.77 4.74 -6.08
N ARG A 36 -5.87 4.36 -5.44
CA ARG A 36 -6.01 3.13 -4.64
C ARG A 36 -7.34 2.47 -4.98
N VAL A 37 -7.34 1.14 -5.08
CA VAL A 37 -8.51 0.38 -5.53
C VAL A 37 -8.94 -0.60 -4.44
N VAL A 38 -10.25 -0.68 -4.23
CA VAL A 38 -10.88 -1.62 -3.29
C VAL A 38 -11.91 -2.43 -4.07
N HIS A 39 -11.86 -3.76 -3.97
CA HIS A 39 -12.85 -4.62 -4.60
C HIS A 39 -13.98 -4.94 -3.63
N VAL A 40 -15.15 -4.30 -3.84
CA VAL A 40 -16.32 -4.37 -2.95
C VAL A 40 -17.47 -5.22 -3.50
N ALA A 41 -17.30 -5.86 -4.65
CA ALA A 41 -18.35 -6.68 -5.26
C ALA A 41 -18.23 -8.15 -4.78
N PRO A 42 -19.12 -8.64 -3.91
CA PRO A 42 -18.98 -9.96 -3.27
C PRO A 42 -19.21 -11.14 -4.22
N THR A 43 -19.96 -10.92 -5.31
CA THR A 43 -20.31 -11.95 -6.28
C THR A 43 -19.52 -11.83 -7.59
N ALA A 44 -18.57 -10.90 -7.66
CA ALA A 44 -17.73 -10.71 -8.84
C ALA A 44 -16.42 -11.51 -8.72
N SER A 45 -15.86 -11.87 -9.88
CA SER A 45 -14.51 -12.43 -9.94
C SER A 45 -13.46 -11.37 -9.57
N ALA A 46 -12.25 -11.85 -9.26
CA ALA A 46 -11.13 -10.97 -8.93
C ALA A 46 -10.87 -9.91 -10.02
N LEU A 47 -10.62 -8.68 -9.60
CA LEU A 47 -10.44 -7.53 -10.50
C LEU A 47 -8.97 -7.34 -10.91
N THR A 48 -8.75 -7.00 -12.18
CA THR A 48 -7.48 -6.49 -12.70
C THR A 48 -7.68 -5.07 -13.23
N VAL A 49 -6.83 -4.14 -12.81
CA VAL A 49 -6.85 -2.73 -13.21
C VAL A 49 -5.66 -2.46 -14.11
N THR A 50 -5.93 -1.92 -15.30
CA THR A 50 -4.90 -1.59 -16.29
C THR A 50 -4.97 -0.13 -16.71
N ARG A 51 -3.83 0.41 -17.15
CA ARG A 51 -3.71 1.73 -17.76
C ARG A 51 -2.77 1.64 -18.96
N SER A 52 -3.26 2.04 -20.13
CA SER A 52 -2.49 1.99 -21.38
C SER A 52 -1.82 0.64 -21.63
N GLY A 53 -2.48 -0.46 -21.27
CA GLY A 53 -1.97 -1.83 -21.40
C GLY A 53 -1.07 -2.33 -20.25
N ALA A 54 -0.65 -1.45 -19.33
CA ALA A 54 0.12 -1.84 -18.14
C ALA A 54 -0.82 -2.17 -16.97
N SER A 55 -0.57 -3.27 -16.26
CA SER A 55 -1.36 -3.62 -15.06
C SER A 55 -0.90 -2.80 -13.86
N LEU A 56 -1.85 -2.07 -13.25
CA LEU A 56 -1.64 -1.31 -12.02
C LEU A 56 -1.95 -2.15 -10.77
N ALA A 57 -2.89 -3.10 -10.90
CA ALA A 57 -3.22 -4.05 -9.86
C ALA A 57 -3.83 -5.30 -10.50
N THR A 58 -3.49 -6.48 -10.01
CA THR A 58 -3.96 -7.75 -10.56
C THR A 58 -4.58 -8.61 -9.47
N ALA A 59 -5.58 -9.41 -9.85
CA ALA A 59 -6.19 -10.41 -8.99
C ALA A 59 -6.69 -9.89 -7.62
N LEU A 60 -7.31 -8.70 -7.59
CA LEU A 60 -7.92 -8.17 -6.36
C LEU A 60 -9.15 -9.00 -5.98
N ALA A 61 -9.03 -9.80 -4.93
CA ALA A 61 -10.13 -10.55 -4.34
C ALA A 61 -11.11 -9.64 -3.57
N PHE A 62 -12.30 -10.15 -3.27
CA PHE A 62 -13.31 -9.41 -2.52
C PHE A 62 -12.77 -8.95 -1.17
N GLY A 63 -13.07 -7.70 -0.80
CA GLY A 63 -12.58 -7.06 0.43
C GLY A 63 -11.11 -6.68 0.40
N SER A 64 -10.38 -6.99 -0.69
CA SER A 64 -8.97 -6.63 -0.82
C SER A 64 -8.78 -5.19 -1.27
N VAL A 65 -7.65 -4.65 -0.86
CA VAL A 65 -7.17 -3.32 -1.20
C VAL A 65 -5.86 -3.49 -1.98
N SER A 66 -5.68 -2.75 -3.07
CA SER A 66 -4.43 -2.76 -3.82
C SER A 66 -3.23 -2.38 -2.93
N PRO A 67 -2.04 -3.02 -3.08
CA PRO A 67 -0.84 -2.65 -2.34
C PRO A 67 -0.45 -1.17 -2.50
N ALA A 68 0.09 -0.56 -1.43
CA ALA A 68 0.61 0.82 -1.45
C ALA A 68 1.80 1.01 -2.42
N THR A 69 2.44 -0.09 -2.85
CA THR A 69 3.44 -0.15 -3.92
C THR A 69 2.97 0.53 -5.22
N THR A 70 1.69 0.84 -5.33
CA THR A 70 1.14 1.64 -6.41
C THR A 70 0.06 2.55 -5.86
N TYR A 71 0.44 3.58 -5.09
CA TYR A 71 -0.14 4.89 -5.35
C TYR A 71 0.26 5.22 -6.78
N GLY A 72 -0.50 4.74 -7.77
CA GLY A 72 -0.07 4.81 -9.16
C GLY A 72 0.11 6.26 -9.53
N SER A 73 1.35 6.74 -9.60
CA SER A 73 1.74 8.04 -10.15
C SER A 73 1.41 8.02 -11.64
N SER A 74 0.13 8.12 -11.92
CA SER A 74 -0.41 8.26 -13.26
C SER A 74 -0.32 9.74 -13.59
N PRO A 75 0.15 10.12 -14.79
CA PRO A 75 -0.15 11.42 -15.37
C PRO A 75 -1.59 11.83 -15.06
N ALA A 76 -1.75 12.98 -14.43
CA ALA A 76 -3.07 13.59 -14.26
C ALA A 76 -3.66 13.84 -15.65
N GLY A 77 -4.93 13.53 -15.85
CA GLY A 77 -5.62 13.85 -17.10
C GLY A 77 -5.65 15.36 -17.36
N PRO A 78 -6.02 15.83 -18.57
CA PRO A 78 -6.25 17.25 -18.79
C PRO A 78 -7.32 17.73 -17.81
N GLY A 79 -6.98 18.78 -17.05
CA GLY A 79 -7.87 19.42 -16.08
C GLY A 79 -8.91 20.32 -16.75
#